data_AF-F9GF68-F1
#
_entry.id   AF-F9GF68-F1
#
_cell.length_a   1.000
_cell.length_b   1.000
_cell.length_c   1.000
_cell.angle_alpha   90.00
_cell.angle_beta   90.00
_cell.angle_gamma   90.00
#
_symmetry.space_group_name_H-M   'P 1'
#
loop_
_entity.id
_entity.type
_entity.pdbx_description
1 polymer ?
#
loop_
_entity_poly.entity_id
_entity_poly.type
_entity_poly.pdbx_seq_one_letter_code
_entity_poly.pdbx_strand_id
1 'polypeptide(L)'
;GICALSLAHKGISIKEAIQEFTDLSQRVFVTQPIWTRVLNLLARGSIYGSRAIDEPLKSHYGESTLSDYSLASARAAKILVTVTGTPSGDHILSNFNGVGLDASHCDFEQAFCQLSDPERQKAILAWQA
;
A
#
# COMPACT_ATOMS: atom_id res chain seq x y z
N GLY A 1 -5.30 5.28 -0.69
CA GLY A 1 -4.08 4.48 -0.53
C GLY A 1 -2.89 5.38 -0.28
N ILE A 2 -2.24 5.87 -1.34
CA ILE A 2 -0.95 6.59 -1.27
C ILE A 2 -0.97 7.81 -0.34
N CYS A 3 -1.97 8.70 -0.40
CA CYS A 3 -1.99 9.87 0.51
C CYS A 3 -2.06 9.47 1.98
N ALA A 4 -2.90 8.49 2.32
CA ALA A 4 -3.02 7.99 3.69
C ALA A 4 -1.72 7.33 4.16
N LEU A 5 -1.05 6.60 3.25
CA LEU A 5 0.26 6.03 3.51
C LEU A 5 1.30 7.12 3.75
N SER A 6 1.42 8.14 2.89
CA SER A 6 2.36 9.25 3.11
C SER A 6 2.10 9.98 4.44
N LEU A 7 0.84 10.24 4.79
CA LEU A 7 0.48 10.88 6.06
C LEU A 7 0.93 10.07 7.27
N ALA A 8 0.64 8.77 7.28
CA ALA A 8 0.91 7.92 8.43
C ALA A 8 2.36 7.42 8.48
N HIS A 9 2.99 7.19 7.33
CA HIS A 9 4.34 6.64 7.24
C HIS A 9 5.42 7.73 7.23
N LYS A 10 5.18 8.89 6.60
CA LYS A 10 6.13 10.01 6.62
C LYS A 10 5.80 11.08 7.65
N GLY A 11 4.58 11.11 8.18
CA GLY A 11 4.17 12.12 9.16
C GLY A 11 4.07 13.54 8.58
N ILE A 12 3.83 13.66 7.27
CA ILE A 12 3.72 14.94 6.56
C ILE A 12 2.34 15.57 6.71
N SER A 13 2.17 16.81 6.24
CA SER A 13 0.87 17.48 6.24
C SER A 13 -0.07 16.96 5.14
N ILE A 14 -1.38 17.18 5.31
CA ILE A 14 -2.40 16.85 4.29
C ILE A 14 -2.10 17.53 2.96
N LYS A 15 -1.68 18.79 2.99
CA LYS A 15 -1.36 19.55 1.79
C LYS A 15 -0.19 18.92 1.02
N GLU A 16 0.87 18.55 1.72
CA GLU A 16 2.03 17.88 1.13
C GLU A 16 1.65 16.50 0.58
N ALA A 17 0.87 15.70 1.31
CA ALA A 17 0.42 14.39 0.84
C ALA A 17 -0.43 14.47 -0.45
N ILE A 18 -1.30 15.48 -0.57
CA ILE A 18 -2.07 15.73 -1.79
C ILE A 18 -1.15 16.13 -2.95
N GLN A 19 -0.17 16.98 -2.66
CA GLN A 19 0.78 17.43 -3.67
C GLN A 19 1.66 16.27 -4.18
N GLU A 20 2.19 15.44 -3.27
CA GLU A 20 2.95 14.24 -3.62
C GLU A 20 2.13 13.27 -4.49
N PHE A 21 0.87 13.03 -4.14
CA PHE A 21 -0.02 12.21 -4.95
C PHE A 21 -0.28 12.81 -6.32
N THR A 22 -0.46 14.12 -6.40
CA THR A 22 -0.69 14.83 -7.67
C THR A 22 0.53 14.70 -8.58
N ASP A 23 1.72 14.95 -8.06
CA ASP A 23 2.99 14.84 -8.82
C ASP A 23 3.22 13.40 -9.29
N LEU A 24 2.96 12.42 -8.43
CA LEU A 24 3.04 11.00 -8.80
C LEU A 24 2.02 10.67 -9.89
N SER A 25 0.76 11.08 -9.73
CA SER A 25 -0.30 10.82 -10.72
C SER A 25 0.02 11.40 -12.09
N GLN A 26 0.63 12.59 -12.16
CA GLN A 26 1.06 13.19 -13.43
C GLN A 26 2.15 12.36 -14.10
N ARG A 27 3.16 11.93 -13.32
CA ARG A 27 4.27 11.08 -13.84
C ARG A 27 3.80 9.71 -14.31
N VAL A 28 2.86 9.09 -13.60
CA VAL A 28 2.36 7.76 -13.96
C VAL A 28 1.38 7.84 -15.13
N PHE A 29 0.40 8.75 -15.07
CA PHE A 29 -0.79 8.70 -15.91
C PHE A 29 -0.84 9.74 -17.02
N VAL A 30 0.00 10.78 -17.00
CA VAL A 30 -0.07 11.87 -17.99
C VAL A 30 1.12 11.83 -18.94
N THR A 31 2.34 11.66 -18.43
CA THR A 31 3.57 11.72 -19.23
C THR A 31 3.76 10.60 -20.24
N GLN A 32 2.94 9.53 -20.21
CA GLN A 32 3.05 8.44 -21.18
C GLN A 32 2.23 8.71 -22.46
N PRO A 33 2.85 8.67 -23.66
CA PRO A 33 2.14 8.81 -24.94
C PRO A 33 1.04 7.76 -25.11
N ILE A 34 -0.06 8.12 -25.78
CA ILE A 34 -1.21 7.22 -26.02
C ILE A 34 -0.79 5.94 -26.73
N TRP A 35 0.10 6.04 -27.72
CA TRP A 35 0.62 4.87 -28.46
C TRP A 35 1.36 3.88 -27.56
N THR A 36 2.11 4.37 -26.57
CA THR A 36 2.79 3.52 -25.58
C THR A 36 1.79 2.75 -24.73
N ARG A 37 0.66 3.38 -24.39
CA ARG A 37 -0.42 2.73 -23.61
C ARG A 37 -1.09 1.61 -24.40
N VAL A 38 -1.37 1.85 -25.68
CA VAL A 38 -1.95 0.84 -26.58
C VAL A 38 -1.00 -0.33 -26.76
N LEU A 39 0.29 -0.05 -26.97
CA LEU A 39 1.30 -1.10 -27.12
C LEU A 39 1.49 -1.92 -25.84
N ASN A 40 1.51 -1.27 -24.67
CA ASN A 40 1.54 -1.96 -23.38
C ASN A 40 0.29 -2.82 -23.16
N LEU A 41 -0.89 -2.33 -23.55
CA LEU A 41 -2.13 -3.08 -23.42
C LEU A 41 -2.09 -4.34 -24.28
N LEU A 42 -1.64 -4.24 -25.52
CA LEU A 42 -1.50 -5.37 -26.45
C LEU A 42 -0.42 -6.36 -26.00
N ALA A 43 0.74 -5.88 -25.53
CA ALA A 43 1.87 -6.73 -25.20
C ALA A 43 1.83 -7.30 -23.78
N ARG A 44 1.16 -6.64 -22.83
CA ARG A 44 1.24 -6.92 -21.38
C ARG A 44 -0.12 -6.97 -20.67
N GLY A 45 -1.22 -6.72 -21.38
CA GLY A 45 -2.57 -6.72 -20.80
C GLY A 45 -2.85 -5.54 -19.85
N SER A 46 -1.96 -4.54 -19.79
CA SER A 46 -2.10 -3.36 -18.94
C SER A 46 -1.77 -2.09 -19.71
N ILE A 47 -2.55 -1.03 -19.49
CA ILE A 47 -2.35 0.30 -20.09
C ILE A 47 -1.01 0.90 -19.65
N TYR A 48 -0.61 0.64 -18.41
CA TYR A 48 0.63 1.14 -17.82
C TYR A 48 1.62 0.00 -17.67
N GLY A 49 2.87 0.24 -18.06
CA GLY A 49 3.95 -0.70 -17.74
C GLY A 49 4.19 -0.78 -16.23
N SER A 50 4.63 -1.93 -15.72
CA SER A 50 4.92 -2.14 -14.29
C SER A 50 5.82 -1.07 -13.67
N ARG A 51 6.85 -0.64 -14.41
CA ARG A 51 7.79 0.40 -13.96
C ARG A 51 7.16 1.78 -13.78
N ALA A 52 6.02 2.06 -14.42
CA ALA A 52 5.40 3.38 -14.40
C ALA A 52 4.98 3.79 -12.98
N ILE A 53 4.61 2.83 -12.13
CA ILE A 53 4.21 3.05 -10.75
C ILE A 53 5.37 2.70 -9.79
N ASP A 54 6.08 1.59 -10.05
CA ASP A 54 7.12 1.09 -9.17
C ASP A 54 8.29 2.08 -9.00
N GLU A 55 8.78 2.69 -10.08
CA GLU A 55 9.94 3.58 -10.01
C GLU A 55 9.64 4.88 -9.24
N PRO A 56 8.52 5.59 -9.49
CA PRO A 56 8.14 6.72 -8.65
C PRO A 56 7.91 6.35 -7.20
N LEU A 57 7.24 5.23 -6.89
CA LEU A 57 7.01 4.80 -5.52
C LEU A 57 8.33 4.44 -4.82
N LYS A 58 9.24 3.73 -5.50
CA LYS A 58 10.57 3.40 -4.97
C LYS A 58 11.42 4.65 -4.75
N SER A 59 11.41 5.60 -5.68
CA SER A 59 12.08 6.89 -5.47
C SER A 59 11.48 7.67 -4.31
N HIS A 60 10.19 7.50 -4.04
CA HIS A 60 9.47 8.25 -3.04
C HIS A 60 9.64 7.70 -1.62
N TYR A 61 9.51 6.39 -1.45
CA TYR A 61 9.61 5.69 -0.17
C TYR A 61 11.01 5.11 0.08
N GLY A 62 11.87 5.01 -0.94
CA GLY A 62 13.20 4.44 -0.81
C GLY A 62 13.17 2.99 -0.35
N GLU A 63 14.04 2.68 0.61
CA GLU A 63 14.10 1.38 1.29
C GLU A 63 13.28 1.37 2.60
N SER A 64 12.34 2.31 2.76
CA SER A 64 11.56 2.42 3.99
C SER A 64 10.60 1.24 4.16
N THR A 65 10.48 0.75 5.38
CA THR A 65 9.52 -0.30 5.75
C THR A 65 8.28 0.29 6.40
N LEU A 66 7.15 -0.42 6.36
CA LEU A 66 5.94 0.02 7.07
C LEU A 66 6.16 0.23 8.57
N SER A 67 7.12 -0.48 9.15
CA SER A 67 7.46 -0.44 10.58
C SER A 67 8.37 0.73 10.95
N ASP A 68 8.85 1.50 9.98
CA ASP A 68 9.73 2.64 10.24
C ASP A 68 9.02 3.71 11.10
N TYR A 69 9.81 4.35 11.95
CA TYR A 69 9.32 5.40 12.83
C TYR A 69 8.90 6.65 12.03
N SER A 70 7.77 7.22 12.40
CA SER A 70 7.24 8.48 11.88
C SER A 70 6.60 9.29 13.01
N LEU A 71 6.43 10.60 12.80
CA LEU A 71 5.69 11.44 13.75
C LEU A 71 4.26 10.96 14.00
N ALA A 72 3.64 10.31 13.00
CA ALA A 72 2.30 9.77 13.13
C ALA A 72 2.32 8.42 13.87
N SER A 73 3.27 7.53 13.61
CA SER A 73 3.38 6.26 14.35
C SER A 73 3.77 6.49 15.82
N ALA A 74 4.54 7.54 16.13
CA ALA A 74 4.78 8.02 17.49
C ALA A 74 3.49 8.40 18.24
N ARG A 75 2.46 8.83 17.50
CA ARG A 75 1.12 9.15 18.01
C ARG A 75 0.14 7.98 17.87
N ALA A 76 0.66 6.76 17.84
CA ALA A 76 -0.09 5.50 17.73
C ALA A 76 -0.89 5.34 16.41
N ALA A 77 -0.49 6.01 15.32
CA ALA A 77 -1.09 5.76 14.02
C ALA A 77 -0.79 4.33 13.54
N LYS A 78 -1.85 3.59 13.25
CA LYS A 78 -1.80 2.24 12.67
C LYS A 78 -2.07 2.31 11.17
N ILE A 79 -1.24 1.61 10.40
CA ILE A 79 -1.32 1.55 8.94
C ILE A 79 -1.75 0.15 8.55
N LEU A 80 -2.73 0.08 7.66
CA LEU A 80 -3.18 -1.14 7.03
C LEU A 80 -3.22 -0.93 5.52
N VAL A 81 -2.48 -1.76 4.79
CA VAL A 81 -2.43 -1.74 3.32
C VAL A 81 -3.00 -3.06 2.83
N THR A 82 -4.10 -3.00 2.10
CA THR A 82 -4.71 -4.17 1.45
C THR A 82 -4.11 -4.35 0.05
N VAL A 83 -3.78 -5.59 -0.28
CA VAL A 83 -3.22 -5.99 -1.58
C VAL A 83 -4.10 -7.12 -2.11
N THR A 84 -4.95 -6.81 -3.08
CA THR A 84 -5.92 -7.78 -3.62
C THR A 84 -5.54 -8.24 -5.02
N GLY A 85 -5.99 -9.43 -5.41
CA GLY A 85 -5.82 -9.96 -6.77
C GLY A 85 -4.41 -10.45 -7.08
N THR A 86 -3.63 -10.84 -6.07
CA THR A 86 -2.32 -11.48 -6.30
C THR A 86 -2.49 -12.97 -6.61
N PRO A 87 -1.54 -13.61 -7.31
CA PRO A 87 -1.59 -15.05 -7.57
C PRO A 87 -1.62 -15.91 -6.31
N SER A 88 -1.09 -15.39 -5.19
CA SER A 88 -1.04 -16.08 -3.89
C SER A 88 -2.20 -15.71 -2.96
N GLY A 89 -3.23 -15.03 -3.48
CA GLY A 89 -4.38 -14.56 -2.72
C GLY A 89 -4.30 -13.08 -2.34
N ASP A 90 -5.26 -12.62 -1.57
CA ASP A 90 -5.30 -11.27 -1.05
C ASP A 90 -4.47 -11.18 0.24
N HIS A 91 -3.70 -10.10 0.37
CA HIS A 91 -2.80 -9.87 1.49
C HIS A 91 -3.11 -8.55 2.19
N ILE A 92 -2.75 -8.51 3.47
CA ILE A 92 -2.79 -7.28 4.26
C ILE A 92 -1.41 -7.07 4.86
N LEU A 93 -0.86 -5.88 4.66
CA LEU A 93 0.41 -5.44 5.25
C LEU A 93 0.11 -4.39 6.32
N SER A 94 0.73 -4.51 7.49
CA SER A 94 0.49 -3.57 8.59
C SER A 94 1.77 -3.20 9.32
N ASN A 95 1.88 -1.96 9.80
CA ASN A 95 2.90 -1.58 10.79
C ASN A 95 2.52 -2.01 12.21
N PHE A 96 1.31 -2.55 12.37
CA PHE A 96 0.79 -2.96 13.65
C PHE A 96 1.30 -4.35 14.01
N ASN A 97 1.80 -4.45 15.22
CA ASN A 97 2.63 -5.54 15.65
C ASN A 97 1.89 -6.44 16.69
N GLY A 98 0.60 -6.22 16.94
CA GLY A 98 -0.19 -7.11 17.81
C GLY A 98 0.18 -7.12 19.30
N VAL A 99 1.31 -6.51 19.70
CA VAL A 99 1.79 -6.54 21.09
C VAL A 99 0.79 -5.81 21.98
N GLY A 100 0.23 -6.54 22.95
CA GLY A 100 -0.78 -6.03 23.88
C GLY A 100 -2.25 -6.30 23.50
N LEU A 101 -2.53 -7.04 22.42
CA LEU A 101 -3.88 -7.54 22.10
C LEU A 101 -4.03 -9.02 22.47
N ASP A 102 -4.03 -9.38 23.75
CA ASP A 102 -4.40 -10.76 24.12
C ASP A 102 -5.92 -11.03 23.96
N ALA A 103 -6.76 -9.98 24.04
CA ALA A 103 -8.23 -10.11 23.93
C ALA A 103 -8.78 -9.77 22.53
N SER A 104 -8.18 -8.82 21.82
CA SER A 104 -8.69 -8.31 20.54
C SER A 104 -7.97 -8.87 19.31
N HIS A 105 -7.07 -9.84 19.49
CA HIS A 105 -6.49 -10.63 18.38
C HIS A 105 -7.59 -11.43 17.68
N CYS A 106 -8.46 -12.09 18.45
CA CYS A 106 -9.60 -12.82 17.91
C CYS A 106 -10.58 -11.89 17.20
N ASP A 107 -10.89 -10.70 17.74
CA ASP A 107 -11.79 -9.76 17.07
C ASP A 107 -11.19 -9.18 15.78
N PHE A 108 -9.88 -8.95 15.73
CA PHE A 108 -9.17 -8.51 14.54
C PHE A 108 -9.00 -9.62 13.50
N GLU A 109 -8.83 -10.88 13.88
CA GLU A 109 -8.88 -11.97 12.88
C GLU A 109 -10.31 -12.25 12.43
N GLN A 110 -11.28 -12.23 13.35
CA GLN A 110 -12.67 -12.61 13.10
C GLN A 110 -13.46 -11.55 12.31
N ALA A 111 -13.24 -10.26 12.55
CA ALA A 111 -13.83 -9.20 11.72
C ALA A 111 -13.29 -9.21 10.28
N PHE A 112 -12.11 -9.79 10.05
CA PHE A 112 -11.42 -9.76 8.76
C PHE A 112 -11.58 -11.06 7.97
N CYS A 113 -11.56 -12.22 8.61
CA CYS A 113 -11.90 -13.51 8.00
C CYS A 113 -13.39 -13.63 7.62
N GLN A 114 -14.28 -12.80 8.18
CA GLN A 114 -15.69 -12.77 7.77
C GLN A 114 -15.94 -12.03 6.45
N LEU A 115 -14.97 -11.26 5.93
CA LEU A 115 -15.15 -10.46 4.71
C LEU A 115 -14.77 -11.19 3.42
N SER A 116 -14.10 -12.34 3.49
CA SER A 116 -13.70 -13.13 2.31
C SER A 116 -13.55 -14.61 2.63
N ASP A 117 -13.79 -15.44 1.63
CA ASP A 117 -13.55 -16.88 1.62
C ASP A 117 -12.17 -17.22 2.27
N PRO A 118 -12.12 -18.01 3.37
CA PRO A 118 -10.91 -18.22 4.17
C PRO A 118 -9.75 -18.88 3.40
N GLU A 119 -10.01 -19.44 2.22
CA GLU A 119 -8.96 -19.96 1.33
C GLU A 119 -8.27 -18.89 0.47
N ARG A 120 -8.79 -17.65 0.40
CA ARG A 120 -8.31 -16.60 -0.51
C ARG A 120 -7.63 -15.39 0.14
N GLN A 121 -7.76 -15.18 1.45
CA GLN A 121 -7.12 -14.07 2.16
C GLN A 121 -6.11 -14.54 3.20
N LYS A 122 -4.85 -14.09 3.07
CA LYS A 122 -3.79 -14.31 4.06
C LYS A 122 -3.29 -12.96 4.57
N ALA A 123 -3.58 -12.61 5.81
CA ALA A 123 -2.98 -11.44 6.44
C ALA A 123 -1.48 -11.69 6.66
N ILE A 124 -0.60 -10.85 6.10
CA ILE A 124 0.84 -10.88 6.37
C ILE A 124 1.13 -9.71 7.31
N LEU A 125 1.00 -10.00 8.60
CA LEU A 125 1.35 -9.04 9.64
C LEU A 125 2.86 -8.79 9.65
N ALA A 126 3.30 -7.59 10.05
CA ALA A 126 4.72 -7.20 10.05
C ALA A 126 5.67 -8.12 10.83
N TRP A 127 5.18 -9.06 11.64
CA TRP A 127 6.01 -10.06 12.33
C TRP A 127 6.27 -11.34 11.53
N GLN A 128 5.64 -11.49 10.37
CA GLN A 128 5.87 -12.64 9.48
C GLN A 128 6.88 -12.36 8.36
N ALA A 129 7.54 -11.20 8.39
CA ALA A 129 8.60 -10.79 7.45
C ALA A 129 9.97 -10.76 8.12
#